data_AF-A0A512MCM6-F1
#
_entry.id   AF-A0A512MCM6-F1
#
_cell.length_a   1.000
_cell.length_b   1.000
_cell.length_c   1.000
_cell.angle_alpha   90.00
_cell.angle_beta   90.00
_cell.angle_gamma   90.00
#
_symmetry.space_group_name_H-M   'P 1'
#
loop_
_entity.id
_entity.type
_entity.pdbx_description
1 polymer ?
#
loop_
_entity_poly.entity_id
_entity_poly.type
_entity_poly.pdbx_seq_one_letter_code
_entity_poly.pdbx_strand_id
1 'polypeptide(L)'
;MKTILHSSPPPRRLAALAALVLAGTAGLASAATTTYTVTPTSVGVFDANNVVGVPGDYAPAFNRSSIASDGTGKTDAYFSAESLFGRPVTVGEVSSISYYTKTGALHSVTPYDWALVIYTKPYAGDVSTPAWYGDRYGSEPYFSANLVDPANTWNLWSSNGVTNQLRFYESTAGAPGATFGSYTDPNLATFISQPALSGQARATQQILTFSLQTATAWADGFTGRLDGFTITLTDGSVARVNFEADTVDSDGDGIPDDLDEVPNSDTRPKVDVNGTEPGTTSIDNTTDSEGRTIQDLVNALALNAKNHGQYVSGISQLANQLRANGTITNAQKAEMTSAAAKSSIGKAPPPAPPAAKGKK
;
A
#
# COMPACT_ATOMS: atom_id res chain seq x y z
N MET A 1 -14.42 -16.03 -99.97
CA MET A 1 -12.95 -16.10 -100.05
C MET A 1 -12.36 -14.97 -99.20
N LYS A 2 -11.38 -15.30 -98.34
CA LYS A 2 -10.50 -14.41 -97.53
C LYS A 2 -11.09 -13.58 -96.36
N THR A 3 -10.85 -14.09 -95.16
CA THR A 3 -10.05 -13.52 -94.05
C THR A 3 -10.15 -12.02 -93.73
N ILE A 4 -10.50 -11.69 -92.48
CA ILE A 4 -9.81 -10.65 -91.69
C ILE A 4 -9.65 -11.15 -90.24
N LEU A 5 -8.39 -11.32 -89.83
CA LEU A 5 -7.93 -11.47 -88.44
C LEU A 5 -7.89 -10.08 -87.78
N HIS A 6 -8.33 -9.96 -86.52
CA HIS A 6 -7.98 -8.85 -85.65
C HIS A 6 -7.38 -9.38 -84.35
N SER A 7 -6.21 -8.83 -84.04
CA SER A 7 -5.26 -9.17 -83.00
C SER A 7 -5.67 -8.69 -81.61
N SER A 8 -5.40 -9.54 -80.61
CA SER A 8 -5.54 -9.27 -79.17
C SER A 8 -4.60 -8.15 -78.66
N PRO A 9 -5.00 -7.40 -77.62
CA PRO A 9 -4.18 -6.37 -76.98
C PRO A 9 -3.16 -6.96 -75.96
N PRO A 10 -2.10 -6.22 -75.61
CA PRO A 10 -0.98 -6.72 -74.81
C PRO A 10 -1.28 -6.84 -73.30
N PRO A 11 -0.53 -7.67 -72.56
CA PRO A 11 -0.80 -7.98 -71.17
C PRO A 11 -0.40 -6.81 -70.24
N ARG A 12 -1.34 -6.39 -69.39
CA ARG A 12 -1.08 -5.49 -68.26
C ARG A 12 -0.34 -6.25 -67.17
N ARG A 13 0.85 -5.74 -66.80
CA ARG A 13 1.63 -6.22 -65.66
C ARG A 13 0.80 -6.03 -64.38
N LEU A 14 0.36 -7.13 -63.77
CA LEU A 14 -0.12 -7.13 -62.39
C LEU A 14 1.09 -6.83 -61.49
N ALA A 15 1.09 -5.67 -60.87
CA ALA A 15 1.92 -5.43 -59.70
C ALA A 15 1.40 -6.32 -58.57
N ALA A 16 2.21 -7.28 -58.14
CA ALA A 16 1.94 -8.08 -56.96
C ALA A 16 1.96 -7.14 -55.74
N LEU A 17 0.77 -6.81 -55.23
CA LEU A 17 0.62 -6.19 -53.92
C LEU A 17 0.98 -7.27 -52.90
N ALA A 18 2.19 -7.19 -52.35
CA ALA A 18 2.59 -8.03 -51.23
C ALA A 18 1.63 -7.72 -50.06
N ALA A 19 0.75 -8.67 -49.75
CA ALA A 19 -0.03 -8.65 -48.53
C ALA A 19 0.96 -8.79 -47.37
N LEU A 20 1.33 -7.65 -46.77
CA LEU A 20 1.97 -7.64 -45.46
C LEU A 20 0.90 -8.11 -44.47
N VAL A 21 0.90 -9.42 -44.19
CA VAL A 21 0.25 -9.95 -42.99
C VAL A 21 1.01 -9.33 -41.83
N LEU A 22 0.52 -8.21 -41.32
CA LEU A 22 0.77 -7.86 -39.92
C LEU A 22 0.13 -9.00 -39.12
N ALA A 23 0.93 -10.02 -38.83
CA ALA A 23 0.74 -10.78 -37.61
C ALA A 23 0.91 -9.75 -36.50
N GLY A 24 -0.20 -9.11 -36.13
CA GLY A 24 -0.30 -8.45 -34.84
C GLY A 24 -0.04 -9.56 -33.84
N THR A 25 1.18 -9.65 -33.35
CA THR A 25 1.42 -10.25 -32.06
C THR A 25 0.58 -9.41 -31.12
N ALA A 26 -0.63 -9.87 -30.82
CA ALA A 26 -1.27 -9.53 -29.57
C ALA A 26 -0.22 -9.89 -28.52
N GLY A 27 0.51 -8.87 -28.06
CA GLY A 27 1.42 -9.03 -26.95
C GLY A 27 0.55 -9.63 -25.85
N LEU A 28 0.86 -10.86 -25.44
CA LEU A 28 0.30 -11.41 -24.22
C LEU A 28 0.63 -10.36 -23.17
N ALA A 29 -0.38 -9.60 -22.72
CA ALA A 29 -0.21 -8.72 -21.60
C ALA A 29 0.30 -9.62 -20.48
N SER A 30 1.52 -9.37 -20.01
CA SER A 30 2.10 -10.12 -18.91
C SER A 30 1.12 -10.05 -17.75
N ALA A 31 0.85 -11.20 -17.11
CA ALA A 31 0.20 -11.24 -15.81
C ALA A 31 0.82 -10.16 -14.91
N ALA A 32 0.01 -9.19 -14.49
CA ALA A 32 0.47 -8.03 -13.74
C ALA A 32 0.18 -8.25 -12.26
N THR A 33 1.19 -8.06 -11.42
CA THR A 33 1.02 -7.98 -9.97
C THR A 33 1.03 -6.52 -9.56
N THR A 34 -0.08 -6.05 -8.98
CA THR A 34 -0.19 -4.70 -8.42
C THR A 34 -0.33 -4.79 -6.91
N THR A 35 0.48 -4.03 -6.19
CA THR A 35 0.41 -3.92 -4.73
C THR A 35 -0.13 -2.54 -4.35
N TYR A 36 -1.15 -2.51 -3.50
CA TYR A 36 -1.76 -1.32 -2.93
C TYR A 36 -1.42 -1.24 -1.45
N THR A 37 -0.98 -0.08 -0.98
CA THR A 37 -0.82 0.18 0.46
C THR A 37 -2.08 0.87 0.96
N VAL A 38 -2.65 0.36 2.05
CA VAL A 38 -3.86 0.87 2.69
C VAL A 38 -3.59 1.13 4.15
N THR A 39 -3.85 2.36 4.58
CA THR A 39 -3.78 2.83 5.97
C THR A 39 -5.18 3.15 6.50
N PRO A 40 -5.40 3.25 7.83
CA PRO A 40 -6.69 3.66 8.39
C PRO A 40 -7.25 4.96 7.79
N THR A 41 -6.37 5.89 7.37
CA THR A 41 -6.76 7.17 6.72
C THR A 41 -6.95 7.09 5.21
N SER A 42 -6.81 5.90 4.59
CA SER A 42 -6.95 5.74 3.14
C SER A 42 -8.37 6.07 2.65
N VAL A 43 -8.45 7.10 1.81
CA VAL A 43 -9.72 7.66 1.33
C VAL A 43 -10.51 6.63 0.53
N GLY A 44 -11.78 6.44 0.90
CA GLY A 44 -12.72 5.60 0.15
C GLY A 44 -12.56 4.09 0.37
N VAL A 45 -11.69 3.66 1.30
CA VAL A 45 -11.54 2.25 1.65
C VAL A 45 -12.44 1.86 2.82
N PHE A 46 -12.43 2.63 3.91
CA PHE A 46 -13.20 2.35 5.12
C PHE A 46 -14.46 3.21 5.18
N ASP A 47 -15.63 2.60 5.37
CA ASP A 47 -16.91 3.31 5.47
C ASP A 47 -17.24 3.61 6.94
N ALA A 48 -17.14 2.59 7.79
CA ALA A 48 -17.48 2.72 9.21
C ALA A 48 -16.39 3.39 10.07
N ASN A 49 -15.16 3.53 9.56
CA ASN A 49 -14.01 4.19 10.21
C ASN A 49 -13.62 3.66 11.61
N ASN A 50 -14.08 2.47 12.00
CA ASN A 50 -13.70 1.82 13.27
C ASN A 50 -12.43 0.97 13.10
N VAL A 51 -11.36 1.59 12.60
CA VAL A 51 -10.10 0.94 12.21
C VAL A 51 -8.90 1.67 12.81
N VAL A 52 -7.90 0.91 13.25
CA VAL A 52 -6.64 1.44 13.76
C VAL A 52 -5.44 0.74 13.14
N GLY A 53 -4.34 1.47 13.01
CA GLY A 53 -3.05 0.94 12.62
C GLY A 53 -2.38 0.18 13.77
N VAL A 54 -1.62 -0.86 13.45
CA VAL A 54 -0.86 -1.66 14.42
C VAL A 54 0.62 -1.74 13.99
N PRO A 55 1.45 -0.78 14.43
CA PRO A 55 2.88 -0.79 14.15
C PRO A 55 3.59 -2.04 14.67
N GLY A 56 4.52 -2.59 13.89
CA GLY A 56 5.42 -3.67 14.33
C GLY A 56 4.79 -5.06 14.43
N ASP A 57 3.53 -5.25 14.04
CA ASP A 57 2.91 -6.57 13.97
C ASP A 57 2.19 -6.74 12.64
N TYR A 58 2.67 -7.69 11.84
CA TYR A 58 2.34 -7.85 10.43
C TYR A 58 2.34 -9.32 10.04
N ALA A 59 1.59 -9.66 8.99
CA ALA A 59 1.50 -11.03 8.52
C ALA A 59 2.82 -11.50 7.86
N PRO A 60 3.04 -12.83 7.73
CA PRO A 60 4.17 -13.36 6.98
C PRO A 60 4.26 -12.75 5.56
N ALA A 61 5.48 -12.43 5.12
CA ALA A 61 5.77 -11.76 3.84
C ALA A 61 5.40 -10.28 3.75
N PHE A 62 4.99 -9.67 4.87
CA PHE A 62 4.91 -8.22 5.09
C PHE A 62 5.99 -7.84 6.14
N ASN A 63 6.26 -6.55 6.34
CA ASN A 63 7.47 -6.14 7.08
C ASN A 63 7.34 -4.90 7.96
N ARG A 64 6.17 -4.29 8.10
CA ARG A 64 6.02 -3.02 8.83
C ARG A 64 4.92 -3.06 9.86
N SER A 65 3.68 -3.16 9.41
CA SER A 65 2.53 -3.06 10.29
C SER A 65 1.31 -3.78 9.71
N SER A 66 0.18 -3.66 10.40
CA SER A 66 -1.12 -4.15 9.95
C SER A 66 -2.21 -3.19 10.40
N ILE A 67 -3.46 -3.54 10.16
CA ILE A 67 -4.60 -2.85 10.77
C ILE A 67 -5.37 -3.78 11.72
N ALA A 68 -6.19 -3.19 12.58
CA ALA A 68 -7.14 -3.89 13.42
C ALA A 68 -8.49 -3.17 13.46
N SER A 69 -9.53 -3.92 13.78
CA SER A 69 -10.76 -3.34 14.30
C SER A 69 -10.44 -2.65 15.63
N ASP A 70 -11.01 -1.46 15.87
CA ASP A 70 -10.80 -0.74 17.13
C ASP A 70 -11.73 -1.23 18.27
N GLY A 71 -12.69 -2.10 17.93
CA GLY A 71 -13.64 -2.70 18.86
C GLY A 71 -14.79 -1.79 19.28
N THR A 72 -14.96 -0.62 18.67
CA THR A 72 -16.03 0.34 18.97
C THR A 72 -17.25 0.19 18.08
N GLY A 73 -17.10 -0.52 16.96
CA GLY A 73 -18.17 -0.78 16.01
C GLY A 73 -17.68 -1.56 14.80
N LYS A 74 -18.56 -1.74 13.81
CA LYS A 74 -18.25 -2.48 12.58
C LYS A 74 -17.03 -1.87 11.90
N THR A 75 -16.13 -2.70 11.42
CA THR A 75 -15.01 -2.28 10.57
C THR A 75 -15.20 -2.92 9.20
N ASP A 76 -14.98 -2.16 8.13
CA ASP A 76 -15.10 -2.63 6.77
C ASP A 76 -14.06 -1.97 5.87
N ALA A 77 -13.50 -2.74 4.95
CA ALA A 77 -12.62 -2.25 3.89
C ALA A 77 -13.21 -2.68 2.56
N TYR A 78 -13.42 -1.74 1.64
CA TYR A 78 -14.03 -1.96 0.33
C TYR A 78 -13.03 -1.73 -0.80
N PHE A 79 -13.00 -2.67 -1.76
CA PHE A 79 -12.14 -2.64 -2.92
C PHE A 79 -12.93 -2.97 -4.18
N SER A 80 -13.19 -1.97 -5.01
CA SER A 80 -13.83 -2.20 -6.31
C SER A 80 -12.94 -3.03 -7.24
N ALA A 81 -13.54 -3.79 -8.15
CA ALA A 81 -12.77 -4.52 -9.16
C ALA A 81 -11.95 -3.54 -10.03
N GLU A 82 -12.55 -2.42 -10.41
CA GLU A 82 -11.91 -1.38 -11.20
C GLU A 82 -10.74 -0.71 -10.48
N SER A 83 -10.82 -0.49 -9.16
CA SER A 83 -9.69 0.06 -8.39
C SER A 83 -8.53 -0.92 -8.27
N LEU A 84 -8.81 -2.23 -8.22
CA LEU A 84 -7.76 -3.24 -8.07
C LEU A 84 -7.11 -3.66 -9.40
N PHE A 85 -7.88 -3.69 -10.49
CA PHE A 85 -7.45 -4.26 -11.76
C PHE A 85 -7.54 -3.30 -12.95
N GLY A 86 -8.00 -2.06 -12.73
CA GLY A 86 -8.18 -1.06 -13.80
C GLY A 86 -9.30 -1.39 -14.78
N ARG A 87 -10.08 -2.45 -14.51
CA ARG A 87 -11.18 -2.93 -15.36
C ARG A 87 -12.25 -3.64 -14.54
N PRO A 88 -13.48 -3.78 -15.08
CA PRO A 88 -14.46 -4.70 -14.52
C PRO A 88 -13.89 -6.14 -14.49
N VAL A 89 -14.22 -6.86 -13.43
CA VAL A 89 -13.89 -8.28 -13.23
C VAL A 89 -15.18 -9.03 -12.96
N THR A 90 -15.36 -10.18 -13.60
CA THR A 90 -16.46 -11.10 -13.32
C THR A 90 -16.08 -12.10 -12.23
N VAL A 91 -17.08 -12.65 -11.55
CA VAL A 91 -16.87 -13.66 -10.52
C VAL A 91 -16.12 -14.88 -11.06
N GLY A 92 -16.38 -15.26 -12.32
CA GLY A 92 -15.72 -16.39 -12.99
C GLY A 92 -14.25 -16.17 -13.32
N GLU A 93 -13.78 -14.93 -13.29
CA GLU A 93 -12.36 -14.61 -13.48
C GLU A 93 -11.55 -14.73 -12.19
N VAL A 94 -12.18 -14.86 -11.02
CA VAL A 94 -11.47 -15.01 -9.75
C VAL A 94 -10.93 -16.43 -9.64
N SER A 95 -9.60 -16.58 -9.70
CA SER A 95 -8.91 -17.86 -9.51
C SER A 95 -8.70 -18.18 -8.03
N SER A 96 -8.24 -17.21 -7.25
CA SER A 96 -8.09 -17.37 -5.81
C SER A 96 -8.21 -16.06 -5.05
N ILE A 97 -8.57 -16.18 -3.77
CA ILE A 97 -8.60 -15.09 -2.81
C ILE A 97 -7.94 -15.58 -1.52
N SER A 98 -7.11 -14.74 -0.90
CA SER A 98 -6.57 -15.01 0.44
C SER A 98 -6.38 -13.75 1.26
N TYR A 99 -6.34 -13.88 2.57
CA TYR A 99 -6.00 -12.81 3.51
C TYR A 99 -5.52 -13.39 4.83
N TYR A 100 -4.85 -12.58 5.64
CA TYR A 100 -4.38 -12.96 6.96
C TYR A 100 -5.21 -12.29 8.04
N THR A 101 -5.55 -13.04 9.08
CA THR A 101 -6.09 -12.45 10.32
C THR A 101 -5.28 -12.90 11.52
N LYS A 102 -5.32 -12.11 12.59
CA LYS A 102 -4.77 -12.47 13.90
C LYS A 102 -5.78 -12.08 14.98
N THR A 103 -6.33 -13.09 15.63
CA THR A 103 -7.37 -12.96 16.66
C THR A 103 -6.86 -13.42 18.02
N GLY A 104 -7.48 -12.94 19.10
CA GLY A 104 -7.04 -13.25 20.47
C GLY A 104 -7.44 -14.64 20.98
N ALA A 105 -8.29 -15.36 20.25
CA ALA A 105 -8.86 -16.65 20.65
C ALA A 105 -9.12 -17.53 19.40
N LEU A 106 -9.21 -18.84 19.63
CA LEU A 106 -9.57 -19.79 18.58
C LEU A 106 -11.07 -19.67 18.24
N HIS A 107 -11.44 -20.04 17.02
CA HIS A 107 -12.83 -20.05 16.57
C HIS A 107 -13.72 -21.06 17.30
N SER A 108 -13.13 -22.08 17.94
CA SER A 108 -13.84 -22.99 18.84
C SER A 108 -14.28 -22.34 20.16
N VAL A 109 -13.70 -21.20 20.52
CA VAL A 109 -14.05 -20.40 21.71
C VAL A 109 -14.94 -19.22 21.33
N THR A 110 -14.59 -18.49 20.27
CA THR A 110 -15.37 -17.37 19.75
C THR A 110 -15.31 -17.32 18.22
N PRO A 111 -16.43 -17.26 17.50
CA PRO A 111 -16.43 -17.29 16.04
C PRO A 111 -15.98 -15.96 15.40
N TYR A 112 -15.65 -14.94 16.19
CA TYR A 112 -15.44 -13.58 15.68
C TYR A 112 -14.13 -13.45 14.90
N ASP A 113 -14.23 -13.00 13.65
CA ASP A 113 -13.09 -12.66 12.80
C ASP A 113 -13.53 -11.71 11.67
N TRP A 114 -12.59 -11.32 10.81
CA TRP A 114 -12.84 -10.64 9.55
C TRP A 114 -13.41 -11.59 8.51
N ALA A 115 -14.60 -11.28 8.01
CA ALA A 115 -15.25 -12.01 6.94
C ALA A 115 -14.94 -11.39 5.58
N LEU A 116 -14.84 -12.24 4.56
CA LEU A 116 -14.81 -11.83 3.16
C LEU A 116 -16.24 -11.74 2.62
N VAL A 117 -16.56 -10.62 1.99
CA VAL A 117 -17.82 -10.41 1.29
C VAL A 117 -17.54 -9.90 -0.12
N ILE A 118 -18.23 -10.47 -1.11
CA ILE A 118 -18.16 -10.06 -2.51
C ILE A 118 -19.56 -9.60 -2.90
N TYR A 119 -19.66 -8.36 -3.35
CA TYR A 119 -20.88 -7.82 -3.94
C TYR A 119 -20.75 -7.80 -5.45
N THR A 120 -21.78 -8.23 -6.17
CA THR A 120 -21.87 -8.04 -7.62
C THR A 120 -22.63 -6.76 -7.96
N LYS A 121 -22.44 -6.23 -9.16
CA LYS A 121 -23.27 -5.13 -9.67
C LYS A 121 -24.70 -5.64 -9.90
N PRO A 122 -25.75 -4.79 -9.76
CA PRO A 122 -27.10 -5.16 -10.14
C PRO A 122 -27.15 -5.68 -11.58
N TYR A 123 -28.00 -6.68 -11.85
CA TYR A 123 -28.08 -7.31 -13.16
C TYR A 123 -29.50 -7.79 -13.47
N ALA A 124 -29.83 -7.94 -14.75
CA ALA A 124 -31.18 -8.37 -15.14
C ALA A 124 -31.52 -9.75 -14.56
N GLY A 125 -32.55 -9.82 -13.72
CA GLY A 125 -32.99 -11.05 -13.07
C GLY A 125 -32.33 -11.34 -11.72
N ASP A 126 -31.53 -10.42 -11.17
CA ASP A 126 -31.15 -10.51 -9.76
C ASP A 126 -32.41 -10.43 -8.86
N VAL A 127 -32.31 -11.04 -7.67
CA VAL A 127 -33.41 -11.14 -6.70
C VAL A 127 -33.11 -10.39 -5.42
N SER A 128 -32.18 -9.43 -5.49
CA SER A 128 -31.83 -8.60 -4.35
C SER A 128 -32.96 -7.65 -3.99
N THR A 129 -33.12 -7.40 -2.69
CA THR A 129 -33.98 -6.33 -2.21
C THR A 129 -33.28 -4.96 -2.21
N PRO A 130 -31.97 -4.83 -1.91
CA PRO A 130 -31.28 -3.54 -2.02
C PRO A 130 -30.87 -3.25 -3.48
N ALA A 131 -31.18 -2.05 -3.98
CA ALA A 131 -30.93 -1.70 -5.38
C ALA A 131 -29.45 -1.42 -5.73
N TRP A 132 -28.54 -1.44 -4.75
CA TRP A 132 -27.14 -1.00 -4.95
C TRP A 132 -26.17 -2.14 -5.31
N TYR A 133 -26.58 -3.41 -5.17
CA TYR A 133 -25.82 -4.58 -5.59
C TYR A 133 -26.75 -5.65 -6.18
N GLY A 134 -26.20 -6.63 -6.90
CA GLY A 134 -26.94 -7.79 -7.41
C GLY A 134 -26.95 -8.94 -6.41
N ASP A 135 -25.84 -9.63 -6.23
CA ASP A 135 -25.70 -10.70 -5.26
C ASP A 135 -24.68 -10.34 -4.18
N ARG A 136 -24.83 -10.96 -3.01
CA ARG A 136 -23.85 -10.89 -1.93
C ARG A 136 -23.34 -12.29 -1.61
N TYR A 137 -22.06 -12.54 -1.88
CA TYR A 137 -21.40 -13.79 -1.54
C TYR A 137 -20.54 -13.59 -0.29
N GLY A 138 -20.62 -14.51 0.66
CA GLY A 138 -19.89 -14.45 1.92
C GLY A 138 -18.95 -15.63 2.09
N SER A 139 -17.92 -15.42 2.90
CA SER A 139 -16.99 -16.44 3.37
C SER A 139 -16.51 -16.03 4.76
N GLU A 140 -16.63 -16.93 5.74
CA GLU A 140 -16.20 -16.67 7.11
C GLU A 140 -15.10 -17.64 7.55
N PRO A 141 -14.04 -17.14 8.20
CA PRO A 141 -12.92 -17.95 8.69
C PRO A 141 -13.34 -19.21 9.44
N TYR A 142 -14.28 -19.10 10.40
CA TYR A 142 -14.68 -20.23 11.23
C TYR A 142 -15.44 -21.33 10.47
N PHE A 143 -15.98 -21.06 9.28
CA PHE A 143 -16.56 -22.10 8.42
C PHE A 143 -15.51 -22.79 7.53
N SER A 144 -14.26 -22.33 7.52
CA SER A 144 -13.23 -22.88 6.64
C SER A 144 -13.00 -24.38 6.84
N ALA A 145 -12.65 -25.08 5.76
CA ALA A 145 -12.23 -26.48 5.84
C ALA A 145 -10.81 -26.58 6.40
N ASN A 146 -10.52 -27.68 7.09
CA ASN A 146 -9.20 -27.99 7.65
C ASN A 146 -8.67 -26.85 8.54
N LEU A 147 -9.51 -26.43 9.51
CA LEU A 147 -9.24 -25.29 10.38
C LEU A 147 -8.00 -25.52 11.27
N VAL A 148 -7.06 -24.59 11.20
CA VAL A 148 -5.87 -24.45 12.05
C VAL A 148 -5.68 -22.97 12.32
N ASP A 149 -6.18 -22.53 13.47
CA ASP A 149 -6.35 -21.11 13.81
C ASP A 149 -5.87 -20.79 15.24
N PRO A 150 -4.59 -21.08 15.58
CA PRO A 150 -4.07 -20.75 16.89
C PRO A 150 -4.27 -19.26 17.22
N ALA A 151 -4.71 -19.02 18.47
CA ALA A 151 -4.85 -17.67 19.01
C ALA A 151 -3.52 -16.90 18.95
N ASN A 152 -3.61 -15.59 18.80
CA ASN A 152 -2.48 -14.65 18.75
C ASN A 152 -1.42 -15.01 17.69
N THR A 153 -1.84 -15.67 16.61
CA THR A 153 -1.00 -16.04 15.48
C THR A 153 -1.64 -15.54 14.19
N TRP A 154 -0.82 -15.14 13.23
CA TRP A 154 -1.31 -14.81 11.89
C TRP A 154 -1.73 -16.08 11.15
N ASN A 155 -3.03 -16.18 10.88
CA ASN A 155 -3.65 -17.31 10.19
C ASN A 155 -3.97 -16.89 8.75
N LEU A 156 -3.49 -17.67 7.77
CA LEU A 156 -3.83 -17.49 6.36
C LEU A 156 -5.17 -18.14 6.08
N TRP A 157 -6.10 -17.39 5.53
CA TRP A 157 -7.36 -17.87 4.96
C TRP A 157 -7.24 -17.85 3.45
N SER A 158 -7.54 -18.95 2.76
CA SER A 158 -7.38 -19.01 1.31
C SER A 158 -8.46 -19.86 0.64
N SER A 159 -8.96 -19.40 -0.50
CA SER A 159 -9.94 -20.14 -1.30
C SER A 159 -9.37 -21.39 -1.99
N ASN A 160 -8.05 -21.48 -2.15
CA ASN A 160 -7.36 -22.60 -2.78
C ASN A 160 -6.29 -23.24 -1.88
N GLY A 161 -6.30 -22.92 -0.58
CA GLY A 161 -5.40 -23.50 0.42
C GLY A 161 -5.77 -24.94 0.79
N VAL A 162 -4.80 -25.64 1.41
CA VAL A 162 -5.02 -26.98 2.01
C VAL A 162 -5.56 -26.87 3.44
N THR A 163 -5.07 -25.88 4.19
CA THR A 163 -5.48 -25.54 5.56
C THR A 163 -6.23 -24.22 5.52
N ASN A 164 -7.21 -24.03 6.42
CA ASN A 164 -8.02 -22.81 6.47
C ASN A 164 -8.63 -22.46 5.10
N GLN A 165 -9.11 -23.51 4.42
CA GLN A 165 -9.66 -23.34 3.08
C GLN A 165 -11.04 -22.69 3.17
N LEU A 166 -11.16 -21.49 2.62
CA LEU A 166 -12.40 -20.72 2.64
C LEU A 166 -13.54 -21.46 1.95
N ARG A 167 -14.72 -21.36 2.56
CA ARG A 167 -15.99 -21.83 2.00
C ARG A 167 -16.89 -20.64 1.69
N PHE A 168 -17.68 -20.77 0.64
CA PHE A 168 -18.45 -19.66 0.08
C PHE A 168 -19.94 -19.97 0.08
N TYR A 169 -20.73 -18.97 0.46
CA TYR A 169 -22.18 -19.02 0.50
C TYR A 169 -22.78 -17.75 -0.12
N GLU A 170 -24.08 -17.80 -0.41
CA GLU A 170 -24.81 -16.65 -0.91
C GLU A 170 -25.75 -16.13 0.18
N SER A 171 -25.55 -14.87 0.56
CA SER A 171 -26.27 -14.16 1.62
C SER A 171 -27.02 -12.94 1.06
N THR A 172 -27.41 -13.00 -0.22
CA THR A 172 -28.13 -11.94 -0.93
C THR A 172 -29.41 -11.57 -0.19
N ALA A 173 -29.48 -10.35 0.36
CA ALA A 173 -30.65 -9.89 1.10
C ALA A 173 -31.92 -9.93 0.24
N GLY A 174 -32.93 -10.67 0.70
CA GLY A 174 -34.20 -10.85 0.00
C GLY A 174 -34.27 -12.04 -0.95
N ALA A 175 -33.15 -12.67 -1.28
CA ALA A 175 -33.13 -13.87 -2.11
C ALA A 175 -33.68 -15.08 -1.34
N PRO A 176 -34.65 -15.84 -1.90
CA PRO A 176 -35.10 -17.10 -1.32
C PRO A 176 -33.92 -18.09 -1.19
N GLY A 177 -33.70 -18.63 0.00
CA GLY A 177 -32.62 -19.58 0.26
C GLY A 177 -31.27 -18.96 0.62
N ALA A 178 -31.18 -17.63 0.77
CA ALA A 178 -29.98 -16.97 1.28
C ALA A 178 -29.64 -17.46 2.70
N THR A 179 -28.36 -17.73 2.94
CA THR A 179 -27.84 -18.19 4.23
C THR A 179 -26.67 -17.32 4.68
N PHE A 180 -26.25 -17.47 5.94
CA PHE A 180 -25.03 -16.89 6.49
C PHE A 180 -23.96 -17.96 6.69
N GLY A 181 -23.90 -18.92 5.77
CA GLY A 181 -22.89 -19.96 5.73
C GLY A 181 -23.17 -21.23 6.55
N SER A 182 -22.36 -22.25 6.28
CA SER A 182 -22.36 -23.56 6.90
C SER A 182 -21.00 -24.27 6.76
N TYR A 183 -20.75 -25.26 7.61
CA TYR A 183 -19.56 -26.13 7.51
C TYR A 183 -19.58 -27.09 6.30
N THR A 184 -20.66 -27.11 5.52
CA THR A 184 -20.80 -27.93 4.32
C THR A 184 -20.76 -27.12 3.03
N ASP A 185 -20.55 -25.81 3.13
CA ASP A 185 -20.51 -24.94 1.96
C ASP A 185 -19.37 -25.29 1.00
N PRO A 186 -19.55 -25.00 -0.29
CA PRO A 186 -18.56 -25.29 -1.31
C PRO A 186 -17.30 -24.42 -1.19
N ASN A 187 -16.18 -24.93 -1.70
CA ASN A 187 -15.02 -24.10 -2.02
C ASN A 187 -15.33 -23.14 -3.20
N LEU A 188 -14.45 -22.17 -3.44
CA LEU A 188 -14.67 -21.13 -4.46
C LEU A 188 -14.95 -21.70 -5.85
N ALA A 189 -14.16 -22.67 -6.32
CA ALA A 189 -14.34 -23.23 -7.67
C ALA A 189 -15.71 -23.89 -7.85
N THR A 190 -16.14 -24.69 -6.87
CA THR A 190 -17.46 -25.34 -6.87
C THR A 190 -18.56 -24.29 -6.76
N PHE A 191 -18.40 -23.31 -5.88
CA PHE A 191 -19.33 -22.20 -5.72
C PHE A 191 -19.52 -21.44 -7.04
N ILE A 192 -18.45 -21.00 -7.70
CA ILE A 192 -18.54 -20.26 -8.98
C ILE A 192 -19.27 -21.06 -10.07
N SER A 193 -19.10 -22.38 -10.10
CA SER A 193 -19.76 -23.25 -11.09
C SER A 193 -21.26 -23.47 -10.86
N GLN A 194 -21.76 -23.18 -9.66
CA GLN A 194 -23.17 -23.28 -9.33
C GLN A 194 -23.91 -21.99 -9.69
N PRO A 195 -25.21 -22.06 -10.01
CA PRO A 195 -26.02 -20.86 -10.20
C PRO A 195 -26.14 -20.06 -8.90
N ALA A 196 -26.36 -18.75 -9.06
CA ALA A 196 -26.83 -17.88 -7.98
C ALA A 196 -28.25 -18.27 -7.54
N LEU A 197 -28.71 -17.77 -6.40
CA LEU A 197 -30.08 -18.04 -5.93
C LEU A 197 -31.15 -17.45 -6.86
N SER A 198 -30.79 -16.45 -7.66
CA SER A 198 -31.59 -15.94 -8.79
C SER A 198 -31.77 -16.95 -9.93
N GLY A 199 -31.01 -18.05 -9.93
CA GLY A 199 -30.91 -19.01 -11.03
C GLY A 199 -29.93 -18.58 -12.14
N GLN A 200 -29.37 -17.37 -12.07
CA GLN A 200 -28.40 -16.88 -13.06
C GLN A 200 -27.01 -17.50 -12.86
N ALA A 201 -26.21 -17.53 -13.93
CA ALA A 201 -24.85 -18.04 -13.87
C ALA A 201 -23.95 -17.08 -13.06
N ARG A 202 -23.53 -17.52 -11.87
CA ARG A 202 -22.69 -16.74 -10.95
C ARG A 202 -21.40 -16.24 -11.61
N ALA A 203 -20.73 -17.12 -12.35
CA ALA A 203 -19.47 -16.82 -13.05
C ALA A 203 -19.54 -15.59 -13.98
N THR A 204 -20.72 -15.26 -14.52
CA THR A 204 -20.88 -14.15 -15.47
C THR A 204 -21.13 -12.79 -14.82
N GLN A 205 -21.42 -12.77 -13.51
CA GLN A 205 -21.78 -11.54 -12.82
C GLN A 205 -20.54 -10.67 -12.58
N GLN A 206 -20.66 -9.37 -12.88
CA GLN A 206 -19.58 -8.41 -12.61
C GLN A 206 -19.50 -8.12 -11.12
N ILE A 207 -18.29 -8.15 -10.58
CA ILE A 207 -18.01 -7.76 -9.21
C ILE A 207 -18.13 -6.24 -9.10
N LEU A 208 -18.89 -5.80 -8.10
CA LEU A 208 -18.94 -4.40 -7.67
C LEU A 208 -17.76 -4.12 -6.73
N THR A 209 -17.66 -4.89 -5.66
CA THR A 209 -16.59 -4.72 -4.66
C THR A 209 -16.31 -6.02 -3.94
N PHE A 210 -15.03 -6.23 -3.63
CA PHE A 210 -14.61 -7.11 -2.56
C PHE A 210 -14.63 -6.32 -1.26
N SER A 211 -14.91 -6.99 -0.15
CA SER A 211 -14.92 -6.37 1.16
C SER A 211 -14.39 -7.32 2.21
N LEU A 212 -13.53 -6.80 3.08
CA LEU A 212 -13.14 -7.46 4.32
C LEU A 212 -13.79 -6.68 5.45
N GLN A 213 -14.64 -7.33 6.22
CA GLN A 213 -15.46 -6.65 7.21
C GLN A 213 -15.78 -7.51 8.41
N THR A 214 -16.02 -6.86 9.55
CA THR A 214 -16.58 -7.49 10.74
C THR A 214 -18.10 -7.52 10.65
N ALA A 215 -18.73 -8.49 11.29
CA ALA A 215 -20.19 -8.53 11.41
C ALA A 215 -20.65 -7.53 12.48
N THR A 216 -21.69 -6.73 12.20
CA THR A 216 -22.22 -5.73 13.15
C THR A 216 -22.56 -6.33 14.51
N ALA A 217 -23.04 -7.58 14.55
CA ALA A 217 -23.42 -8.25 15.81
C ALA A 217 -22.22 -8.60 16.70
N TRP A 218 -20.99 -8.59 16.17
CA TRP A 218 -19.78 -9.08 16.82
C TRP A 218 -18.66 -8.04 16.86
N ALA A 219 -18.95 -6.80 16.44
CA ALA A 219 -17.95 -5.77 16.29
C ALA A 219 -17.52 -5.16 17.63
N ASP A 220 -18.46 -5.05 18.58
CA ASP A 220 -18.19 -4.52 19.91
C ASP A 220 -17.17 -5.40 20.65
N GLY A 221 -16.04 -4.80 21.02
CA GLY A 221 -14.92 -5.45 21.70
C GLY A 221 -14.04 -6.33 20.81
N PHE A 222 -14.34 -6.47 19.52
CA PHE A 222 -13.49 -7.22 18.60
C PHE A 222 -12.31 -6.37 18.13
N THR A 223 -11.09 -6.80 18.44
CA THR A 223 -9.84 -6.12 18.06
C THR A 223 -8.93 -6.99 17.20
N GLY A 224 -9.52 -7.90 16.42
CA GLY A 224 -8.76 -8.77 15.52
C GLY A 224 -8.08 -7.98 14.42
N ARG A 225 -6.91 -8.47 14.00
CA ARG A 225 -6.06 -7.80 13.02
C ARG A 225 -6.23 -8.38 11.63
N LEU A 226 -5.94 -7.57 10.63
CA LEU A 226 -6.07 -7.89 9.21
C LEU A 226 -4.82 -7.45 8.45
N ASP A 227 -4.35 -8.31 7.56
CA ASP A 227 -3.27 -7.98 6.63
C ASP A 227 -3.35 -8.82 5.34
N GLY A 228 -2.66 -8.39 4.30
CA GLY A 228 -2.29 -9.20 3.15
C GLY A 228 -3.40 -9.76 2.28
N PHE A 229 -4.43 -8.96 2.03
CA PHE A 229 -5.52 -9.36 1.14
C PHE A 229 -5.03 -9.49 -0.31
N THR A 230 -5.20 -10.66 -0.91
CA THR A 230 -4.69 -10.98 -2.24
C THR A 230 -5.77 -11.64 -3.08
N ILE A 231 -5.95 -11.16 -4.31
CA ILE A 231 -6.84 -11.73 -5.31
C ILE A 231 -6.02 -12.06 -6.55
N THR A 232 -6.13 -13.30 -7.04
CA THR A 232 -5.53 -13.75 -8.29
C THR A 232 -6.64 -14.04 -9.31
N LEU A 233 -6.50 -13.51 -10.52
CA LEU A 233 -7.40 -13.77 -11.63
C LEU A 233 -6.94 -14.97 -12.47
N THR A 234 -7.84 -15.53 -13.27
CA THR A 234 -7.56 -16.67 -14.16
C THR A 234 -6.58 -16.34 -15.29
N ASP A 235 -6.42 -15.06 -15.62
CA ASP A 235 -5.38 -14.56 -16.55
C ASP A 235 -3.99 -14.42 -15.89
N GLY A 236 -3.88 -14.69 -14.59
CA GLY A 236 -2.67 -14.59 -13.78
C GLY A 236 -2.45 -13.21 -13.14
N SER A 237 -3.27 -12.21 -13.42
CA SER A 237 -3.18 -10.90 -12.77
C SER A 237 -3.42 -11.02 -11.26
N VAL A 238 -2.64 -10.29 -10.47
CA VAL A 238 -2.71 -10.31 -9.01
C VAL A 238 -2.91 -8.89 -8.49
N ALA A 239 -3.90 -8.71 -7.62
CA ALA A 239 -4.01 -7.52 -6.78
C ALA A 239 -3.68 -7.92 -5.34
N ARG A 240 -2.70 -7.27 -4.73
CA ARG A 240 -2.31 -7.45 -3.33
C ARG A 240 -2.55 -6.14 -2.59
N VAL A 241 -3.30 -6.18 -1.50
CA VAL A 241 -3.49 -5.08 -0.56
C VAL A 241 -2.61 -5.37 0.65
N ASN A 242 -1.66 -4.48 0.88
CA ASN A 242 -0.83 -4.41 2.07
C ASN A 242 -1.47 -3.42 3.04
N PHE A 243 -1.85 -3.88 4.23
CA PHE A 243 -2.44 -3.00 5.23
C PHE A 243 -1.34 -2.50 6.16
N GLU A 244 -1.30 -1.20 6.39
CA GLU A 244 -0.28 -0.56 7.21
C GLU A 244 -0.94 0.39 8.21
N ALA A 245 -0.24 0.71 9.30
CA ALA A 245 -0.62 1.78 10.19
C ALA A 245 -0.44 3.14 9.51
N ASP A 246 -1.16 4.15 9.99
CA ASP A 246 -0.79 5.52 9.68
C ASP A 246 0.58 5.78 10.28
N THR A 247 1.50 6.23 9.45
CA THR A 247 2.81 6.68 9.88
C THR A 247 2.73 8.15 10.27
N VAL A 248 3.14 8.48 11.49
CA VAL A 248 3.43 9.86 11.88
C VAL A 248 4.71 10.26 11.17
N ASP A 249 4.75 11.45 10.60
CA ASP A 249 5.95 12.12 10.10
C ASP A 249 5.98 13.46 10.85
N SER A 250 6.69 13.47 11.98
CA SER A 250 6.60 14.50 13.01
C SER A 250 7.25 15.82 12.58
N ASP A 251 8.25 15.79 11.70
CA ASP A 251 8.95 16.98 11.21
C ASP A 251 8.64 17.33 9.75
N GLY A 252 7.91 16.45 9.03
CA GLY A 252 7.43 16.65 7.68
C GLY A 252 8.51 16.49 6.62
N ASP A 253 9.56 15.72 6.89
CA ASP A 253 10.66 15.51 5.96
C ASP A 253 10.35 14.48 4.86
N GLY A 254 9.20 13.82 4.96
CA GLY A 254 8.70 12.80 4.02
C GLY A 254 9.09 11.37 4.39
N ILE A 255 9.73 11.15 5.53
CA ILE A 255 10.07 9.84 6.09
C ILE A 255 9.25 9.64 7.38
N PRO A 256 8.40 8.61 7.44
CA PRO A 256 7.73 8.19 8.66
C PRO A 256 8.66 8.07 9.90
N ASP A 257 8.20 8.54 11.06
CA ASP A 257 8.89 8.49 12.37
C ASP A 257 9.41 7.08 12.74
N ASP A 258 8.75 6.02 12.27
CA ASP A 258 9.15 4.63 12.53
C ASP A 258 10.28 4.13 11.61
N LEU A 259 10.60 4.89 10.57
CA LEU A 259 11.68 4.69 9.60
C LEU A 259 12.75 5.78 9.66
N ASP A 260 12.42 6.89 10.33
CA ASP A 260 13.27 8.04 10.49
C ASP A 260 14.24 7.82 11.66
N GLU A 261 15.55 7.93 11.41
CA GLU A 261 16.55 7.87 12.47
C GLU A 261 16.52 9.11 13.37
N VAL A 262 16.01 10.23 12.86
CA VAL A 262 15.84 11.50 13.56
C VAL A 262 14.41 12.04 13.33
N PRO A 263 13.38 11.47 14.01
CA PRO A 263 11.96 11.85 13.84
C PRO A 263 11.59 13.32 14.15
N ASN A 264 12.57 14.16 14.49
CA ASN A 264 12.38 15.58 14.80
C ASN A 264 13.56 16.38 14.23
N SER A 265 13.90 16.11 12.98
CA SER A 265 14.90 16.78 12.19
C SER A 265 14.62 18.27 12.02
N ASP A 266 15.68 19.02 11.84
CA ASP A 266 15.63 20.45 11.65
C ASP A 266 15.35 20.80 10.17
N THR A 267 14.09 20.80 9.75
CA THR A 267 13.68 20.94 8.34
C THR A 267 13.71 22.38 7.80
N ARG A 268 14.50 23.27 8.40
CA ARG A 268 14.67 24.65 7.88
C ARG A 268 15.15 24.62 6.41
N PRO A 269 14.80 25.59 5.57
CA PRO A 269 15.09 25.49 4.13
C PRO A 269 16.58 25.49 3.78
N LYS A 270 17.41 26.17 4.58
CA LYS A 270 18.82 26.40 4.30
C LYS A 270 19.69 26.03 5.50
N VAL A 271 20.85 25.44 5.21
CA VAL A 271 21.81 25.05 6.25
C VAL A 271 22.40 26.29 6.92
N ASP A 272 22.35 26.33 8.26
CA ASP A 272 23.07 27.27 9.11
C ASP A 272 24.22 26.59 9.85
N VAL A 273 25.45 27.07 9.59
CA VAL A 273 26.68 26.60 10.24
C VAL A 273 27.28 27.65 11.18
N ASN A 274 26.56 28.76 11.40
CA ASN A 274 27.03 29.84 12.26
C ASN A 274 26.29 29.92 13.59
N GLY A 275 25.13 29.28 13.71
CA GLY A 275 24.26 29.38 14.88
C GLY A 275 23.56 30.74 14.95
N THR A 276 23.39 31.41 13.81
CA THR A 276 22.70 32.68 13.67
C THR A 276 21.57 32.48 12.67
N GLU A 277 20.38 32.20 13.17
CA GLU A 277 19.18 32.13 12.32
C GLU A 277 18.89 33.49 11.67
N PRO A 278 18.52 33.53 10.37
CA PRO A 278 18.28 32.40 9.46
C PRO A 278 19.55 31.87 8.75
N GLY A 279 19.48 30.61 8.31
CA GLY A 279 20.39 29.91 7.37
C GLY A 279 21.40 30.80 6.65
N THR A 280 22.67 30.76 7.09
CA THR A 280 23.71 31.65 6.55
C THR A 280 24.33 31.17 5.24
N THR A 281 23.88 30.04 4.70
CA THR A 281 24.42 29.46 3.46
C THR A 281 23.38 29.34 2.35
N SER A 282 23.84 29.23 1.09
CA SER A 282 23.00 28.95 -0.07
C SER A 282 22.55 27.48 -0.17
N ILE A 283 23.01 26.62 0.73
CA ILE A 283 22.86 25.17 0.70
C ILE A 283 21.44 24.78 1.10
N ASP A 284 20.73 24.08 0.23
CA ASP A 284 19.44 23.46 0.58
C ASP A 284 19.67 22.39 1.66
N ASN A 285 18.86 22.45 2.70
CA ASN A 285 18.93 21.49 3.78
C ASN A 285 18.19 20.19 3.40
N THR A 286 18.83 19.38 2.58
CA THR A 286 18.24 18.14 2.09
C THR A 286 18.29 17.04 3.15
N THR A 287 17.25 16.23 3.21
CA THR A 287 17.19 14.97 3.97
C THR A 287 17.86 13.83 3.19
N ASP A 288 18.62 12.98 3.88
CA ASP A 288 19.12 11.73 3.32
C ASP A 288 18.07 10.60 3.37
N SER A 289 18.43 9.39 2.94
CA SER A 289 17.51 8.25 2.90
C SER A 289 17.17 7.67 4.28
N GLU A 290 17.81 8.15 5.33
CA GLU A 290 17.66 7.70 6.71
C GLU A 290 16.93 8.74 7.57
N GLY A 291 16.40 9.82 6.97
CA GLY A 291 15.68 10.87 7.69
C GLY A 291 16.56 11.94 8.33
N ARG A 292 17.87 11.96 8.03
CA ARG A 292 18.77 13.00 8.56
C ARG A 292 18.89 14.16 7.60
N THR A 293 18.62 15.37 8.08
CA THR A 293 18.93 16.58 7.32
C THR A 293 20.42 16.97 7.46
N ILE A 294 20.94 17.74 6.51
CA ILE A 294 22.29 18.32 6.63
C ILE A 294 22.40 19.17 7.90
N GLN A 295 21.33 19.84 8.30
CA GLN A 295 21.30 20.66 9.50
C GLN A 295 21.45 19.83 10.77
N ASP A 296 20.88 18.63 10.83
CA ASP A 296 21.06 17.74 11.98
C ASP A 296 22.51 17.31 12.14
N LEU A 297 23.20 17.03 11.04
CA LEU A 297 24.63 16.74 11.05
C LEU A 297 25.46 17.94 11.53
N VAL A 298 25.09 19.16 11.13
CA VAL A 298 25.73 20.40 11.59
C VAL A 298 25.47 20.64 13.08
N ASN A 299 24.23 20.44 13.54
CA ASN A 299 23.82 20.57 14.94
C ASN A 299 24.56 19.55 15.82
N ALA A 300 24.68 18.30 15.36
CA ALA A 300 25.44 17.25 16.04
C ALA A 300 26.92 17.61 16.18
N LEU A 301 27.53 18.18 15.13
CA LEU A 301 28.92 18.68 15.19
C LEU A 301 29.07 19.86 16.16
N ALA A 302 28.11 20.79 16.17
CA ALA A 302 28.11 21.94 17.08
C ALA A 302 28.02 21.50 18.55
N LEU A 303 27.14 20.54 18.84
CA LEU A 303 26.91 20.01 20.19
C LEU A 303 28.13 19.24 20.72
N ASN A 304 28.79 18.45 19.87
CA ASN A 304 29.88 17.57 20.26
C ASN A 304 31.28 18.24 20.22
N ALA A 305 31.41 19.43 19.64
CA ALA A 305 32.68 20.12 19.56
C ALA A 305 33.11 20.69 20.92
N LYS A 306 34.29 20.28 21.43
CA LYS A 306 34.84 20.77 22.70
C LYS A 306 35.51 22.14 22.57
N ASN A 307 35.81 22.56 21.35
CA ASN A 307 36.40 23.85 21.03
C ASN A 307 36.14 24.22 19.57
N HIS A 308 36.37 25.49 19.24
CA HIS A 308 36.13 26.04 17.91
C HIS A 308 36.88 25.30 16.79
N GLY A 309 38.14 24.91 17.05
CA GLY A 309 38.94 24.17 16.07
C GLY A 309 38.33 22.81 15.72
N GLN A 310 37.80 22.09 16.71
CA GLN A 310 37.09 20.83 16.48
C GLN A 310 35.81 21.03 15.67
N TYR A 311 35.03 22.08 15.98
CA TYR A 311 33.83 22.41 15.21
C TYR A 311 34.15 22.66 13.73
N VAL A 312 35.09 23.59 13.45
CA VAL A 312 35.48 23.95 12.08
C VAL A 312 36.04 22.75 11.32
N SER A 313 36.83 21.90 11.99
CA SER A 313 37.36 20.67 11.40
C SER A 313 36.23 19.68 11.06
N GLY A 314 35.27 19.49 11.96
CA GLY A 314 34.10 18.64 11.73
C GLY A 314 33.26 19.10 10.54
N ILE A 315 32.95 20.40 10.46
CA ILE A 315 32.22 20.97 9.32
C ILE A 315 33.00 20.79 8.02
N SER A 316 34.32 20.96 8.05
CA SER A 316 35.17 20.74 6.87
C SER A 316 35.12 19.29 6.39
N GLN A 317 35.07 18.32 7.30
CA GLN A 317 34.93 16.90 6.97
C GLN A 317 33.54 16.59 6.38
N LEU A 318 32.47 17.07 7.01
CA LEU A 318 31.10 16.93 6.51
C LEU A 318 30.95 17.53 5.11
N ALA A 319 31.43 18.75 4.89
CA ALA A 319 31.37 19.42 3.58
C ALA A 319 32.16 18.67 2.49
N ASN A 320 33.24 17.97 2.85
CA ASN A 320 33.96 17.10 1.93
C ASN A 320 33.14 15.87 1.53
N GLN A 321 32.47 15.24 2.50
CA GLN A 321 31.63 14.07 2.30
C GLN A 321 30.41 14.40 1.44
N LEU A 322 29.65 15.44 1.79
CA LEU A 322 28.48 15.89 1.02
C LEU A 322 28.84 16.21 -0.43
N ARG A 323 30.00 16.84 -0.64
CA ARG A 323 30.49 17.11 -2.00
C ARG A 323 30.89 15.83 -2.74
N ALA A 324 31.58 14.91 -2.07
CA ALA A 324 31.97 13.64 -2.68
C ALA A 324 30.75 12.81 -3.12
N ASN A 325 29.65 12.91 -2.38
CA ASN A 325 28.37 12.27 -2.68
C ASN A 325 27.53 13.02 -3.73
N GLY A 326 27.96 14.21 -4.16
CA GLY A 326 27.24 15.03 -5.13
C GLY A 326 26.07 15.83 -4.55
N THR A 327 25.86 15.80 -3.23
CA THR A 327 24.78 16.54 -2.53
C THR A 327 24.99 18.06 -2.60
N ILE A 328 26.25 18.51 -2.54
CA ILE A 328 26.60 19.93 -2.65
C ILE A 328 27.70 20.18 -3.69
N THR A 329 27.75 21.39 -4.21
CA THR A 329 28.78 21.84 -5.15
C THR A 329 30.10 22.20 -4.45
N ASN A 330 31.18 22.34 -5.23
CA ASN A 330 32.46 22.87 -4.71
C ASN A 330 32.31 24.28 -4.10
N ALA A 331 31.44 25.12 -4.67
CA ALA A 331 31.19 26.47 -4.18
C ALA A 331 30.49 26.45 -2.81
N GLN A 332 29.44 25.63 -2.70
CA GLN A 332 28.71 25.40 -1.45
C GLN A 332 29.60 24.80 -0.35
N LYS A 333 30.49 23.86 -0.69
CA LYS A 333 31.51 23.36 0.25
C LYS A 333 32.36 24.52 0.82
N ALA A 334 32.85 25.40 -0.05
CA ALA A 334 33.68 26.54 0.37
C ALA A 334 32.91 27.52 1.25
N GLU A 335 31.64 27.76 0.92
CA GLU A 335 30.72 28.55 1.74
C GLU A 335 30.53 27.97 3.13
N MET A 336 30.22 26.67 3.24
CA MET A 336 30.03 25.95 4.50
C MET A 336 31.28 26.04 5.40
N THR A 337 32.47 25.81 4.84
CA THR A 337 33.73 25.91 5.60
C THR A 337 34.04 27.36 5.99
N SER A 338 33.82 28.33 5.10
CA SER A 338 34.08 29.74 5.39
C SER A 338 33.13 30.28 6.45
N ALA A 339 31.87 29.85 6.44
CA ALA A 339 30.89 30.23 7.43
C ALA A 339 31.30 29.67 8.79
N ALA A 340 31.53 28.36 8.93
CA ALA A 340 31.95 27.76 10.20
C ALA A 340 33.19 28.42 10.83
N ALA A 341 34.17 28.84 10.02
CA ALA A 341 35.35 29.58 10.52
C ALA A 341 35.01 30.95 11.14
N LYS A 342 33.91 31.57 10.71
CA LYS A 342 33.40 32.84 11.23
C LYS A 342 32.48 32.65 12.45
N SER A 343 31.98 31.44 12.71
CA SER A 343 31.05 31.16 13.80
C SER A 343 31.64 31.46 15.19
N SER A 344 30.77 31.66 16.17
CA SER A 344 31.15 31.75 17.59
C SER A 344 31.15 30.39 18.31
N ILE A 345 30.74 29.32 17.62
CA ILE A 345 30.58 27.98 18.21
C ILE A 345 31.93 27.45 18.70
N GLY A 346 31.96 26.99 19.96
CA GLY A 346 33.15 26.45 20.61
C GLY A 346 34.24 27.50 20.94
N LYS A 347 34.01 28.79 20.74
CA LYS A 347 34.93 29.85 21.20
C LYS A 347 34.80 30.07 22.70
N ALA A 348 35.93 30.29 23.37
CA ALA A 348 35.91 30.68 24.77
C ALA A 348 35.21 32.05 24.92
N PRO A 349 34.48 32.30 26.03
CA PRO A 349 33.96 33.62 26.32
C PRO A 349 35.11 34.64 26.34
N PRO A 350 34.89 35.88 25.85
CA PRO A 350 35.91 36.91 25.97
C PRO A 350 36.29 37.09 27.45
N PRO A 351 37.58 37.32 27.76
CA PRO A 351 38.03 37.52 29.13
C PRO A 351 37.25 38.69 29.74
N ALA A 352 36.79 38.51 30.97
CA ALA A 352 36.06 39.54 31.69
C ALA A 352 36.88 40.85 31.72
N PRO A 353 36.26 42.02 31.49
CA PRO A 353 36.98 43.28 31.49
C PRO A 353 37.72 43.47 32.83
N PRO A 354 38.94 44.02 32.81
CA PRO A 354 39.73 44.18 34.03
C PRO A 354 38.95 45.02 35.04
N ALA A 355 38.82 44.50 36.27
CA ALA A 355 38.16 45.19 37.36
C ALA A 355 38.72 46.61 37.50
N ALA A 356 37.83 47.61 37.41
CA ALA A 356 38.21 49.00 37.56
C ALA A 356 38.98 49.18 38.88
N LYS A 357 40.26 49.53 38.78
CA LYS A 357 41.07 49.84 39.96
C LYS A 357 40.44 51.05 40.64
N GLY A 358 39.76 50.82 41.76
CA GLY A 358 39.25 51.89 42.62
C GLY A 358 40.41 52.81 42.99
N LYS A 359 40.32 54.07 42.57
CA LYS A 359 41.16 55.14 43.10
C LYS A 359 40.78 55.30 44.58
N LYS A 360 41.75 55.04 45.46
CA LYS A 360 41.66 55.40 46.88
C LYS A 360 41.68 56.92 47.05
#